data_AF-A0AAV9Z938-F1
#
_entry.id   AF-A0AAV9Z938-F1
#
_cell.length_a   1.000
_cell.length_b   1.000
_cell.length_c   1.000
_cell.angle_alpha   90.00
_cell.angle_beta   90.00
_cell.angle_gamma   90.00
#
_symmetry.space_group_name_H-M   'P 1'
#
loop_
_entity.id
_entity.type
_entity.pdbx_description
1 polymer ?
#
loop_
_entity_poly.entity_id
_entity_poly.type
_entity_poly.pdbx_seq_one_letter_code
_entity_poly.pdbx_strand_id
1 'polypeptide(L)'
;PACPPNAAKWFADAHAALTSTDLGCHYHAVVAAWARMEVASRFENSPNNLPSKLRPKQVGAWIAHNRRGVEIVKQPAEYAAQWQSWWDSLQPSWRIKDKGGNWAVTASYGGGGREWGPLYRWGVNGALTIVASLYFWGLGVVSQQEFLPVWESAVQDVCWM
;
A
#
# COMPACT_ATOMS: atom_id res chain seq x y z
N PRO A 1 11.69 -0.99 -9.03
CA PRO A 1 12.16 -2.39 -8.83
C PRO A 1 11.86 -3.21 -10.09
N ALA A 2 12.55 -4.33 -10.33
CA ALA A 2 12.31 -5.15 -11.53
C ALA A 2 11.12 -6.11 -11.32
N CYS A 3 10.34 -6.35 -12.39
CA CYS A 3 9.25 -7.32 -12.38
C CYS A 3 9.81 -8.76 -12.31
N PRO A 4 9.24 -9.67 -11.49
CA PRO A 4 9.66 -11.08 -11.47
C PRO A 4 9.46 -11.78 -12.82
N PRO A 5 10.37 -12.66 -13.27
CA PRO A 5 10.33 -13.25 -14.61
C PRO A 5 9.14 -14.20 -14.86
N ASN A 6 8.60 -14.83 -13.82
CA ASN A 6 7.44 -15.74 -13.90
C ASN A 6 6.15 -15.09 -13.38
N ALA A 7 6.07 -13.75 -13.42
CA ALA A 7 4.90 -13.04 -12.93
C ALA A 7 3.63 -13.39 -13.72
N ALA A 8 2.54 -13.61 -13.00
CA ALA A 8 1.22 -13.68 -13.63
C ALA A 8 0.93 -12.35 -14.37
N LYS A 9 0.18 -12.42 -15.48
CA LYS A 9 -0.08 -11.25 -16.32
C LYS A 9 -0.63 -10.05 -15.53
N TRP A 10 -1.56 -10.30 -14.61
CA TRP A 10 -2.15 -9.24 -13.77
C TRP A 10 -1.09 -8.53 -12.92
N PHE A 11 -0.10 -9.26 -12.41
CA PHE A 11 0.97 -8.70 -11.60
C PHE A 11 1.91 -7.87 -12.48
N ALA A 12 2.29 -8.40 -13.64
CA ALA A 12 3.16 -7.68 -14.57
C ALA A 12 2.53 -6.35 -15.04
N ASP A 13 1.23 -6.38 -15.39
CA ASP A 13 0.48 -5.19 -15.78
C ASP A 13 0.43 -4.16 -14.62
N ALA A 14 0.10 -4.61 -13.40
CA ALA A 14 0.04 -3.75 -12.23
C ALA A 14 1.42 -3.19 -11.85
N HIS A 15 2.47 -4.01 -11.84
CA HIS A 15 3.83 -3.59 -11.55
C HIS A 15 4.31 -2.54 -12.55
N ALA A 16 4.07 -2.74 -13.84
CA ALA A 16 4.42 -1.76 -14.87
C ALA A 16 3.70 -0.42 -14.65
N ALA A 17 2.41 -0.45 -14.33
CA ALA A 17 1.65 0.75 -14.01
C ALA A 17 2.19 1.49 -12.76
N LEU A 18 2.41 0.76 -11.66
CA LEU A 18 2.85 1.30 -10.38
C LEU A 18 4.31 1.76 -10.36
N THR A 19 5.11 1.39 -11.36
CA THR A 19 6.52 1.82 -11.49
C THR A 19 6.76 2.74 -12.67
N SER A 20 5.69 3.21 -13.33
CA SER A 20 5.78 4.11 -14.48
C SER A 20 6.23 5.53 -14.12
N THR A 21 6.09 5.93 -12.87
CA THR A 21 6.62 7.19 -12.32
C THR A 21 7.55 6.87 -11.14
N ASP A 22 8.72 7.49 -11.11
CA ASP A 22 9.64 7.38 -9.97
C ASP A 22 9.13 8.23 -8.81
N LEU A 23 8.70 7.56 -7.73
CA LEU A 23 8.26 8.18 -6.49
C LEU A 23 9.31 8.05 -5.37
N GLY A 24 10.52 7.62 -5.69
CA GLY A 24 11.64 7.55 -4.75
C GLY A 24 11.84 6.19 -4.08
N CYS A 25 12.94 6.09 -3.33
CA CYS A 25 13.47 4.82 -2.82
C CYS A 25 12.56 4.10 -1.81
N HIS A 26 11.88 4.83 -0.93
CA HIS A 26 10.95 4.24 0.04
C HIS A 26 9.76 3.59 -0.66
N TYR A 27 9.20 4.25 -1.69
CA TYR A 27 8.11 3.68 -2.48
C TYR A 27 8.59 2.45 -3.28
N HIS A 28 9.79 2.50 -3.84
CA HIS A 28 10.41 1.32 -4.45
C HIS A 28 10.57 0.14 -3.50
N ALA A 29 10.90 0.41 -2.23
CA ALA A 29 10.99 -0.64 -1.20
C ALA A 29 9.62 -1.27 -0.91
N VAL A 30 8.54 -0.48 -0.85
CA VAL A 30 7.16 -0.98 -0.74
C VAL A 30 6.80 -1.88 -1.92
N VAL A 31 7.06 -1.45 -3.16
CA VAL A 31 6.79 -2.27 -4.36
C VAL A 31 7.61 -3.56 -4.34
N ALA A 32 8.86 -3.53 -3.87
CA ALA A 32 9.70 -4.72 -3.75
C ALA A 32 9.22 -5.68 -2.64
N ALA A 33 8.70 -5.16 -1.53
CA ALA A 33 8.09 -5.97 -0.46
C ALA A 33 6.82 -6.66 -0.96
N TRP A 34 5.94 -5.91 -1.65
CA TRP A 34 4.76 -6.47 -2.30
C TRP A 34 5.13 -7.57 -3.31
N ALA A 35 6.10 -7.33 -4.18
CA ALA A 35 6.57 -8.34 -5.14
C ALA A 35 7.04 -9.63 -4.46
N ARG A 36 7.77 -9.53 -3.35
CA ARG A 36 8.22 -10.70 -2.57
C ARG A 36 7.04 -11.49 -2.00
N MET A 37 6.02 -10.81 -1.49
CA MET A 37 4.82 -11.46 -0.97
C MET A 37 4.05 -12.19 -2.07
N GLU A 38 3.90 -11.58 -3.25
CA GLU A 38 3.20 -12.22 -4.39
C GLU A 38 3.99 -13.38 -5.00
N VAL A 39 5.32 -13.29 -5.03
CA VAL A 39 6.17 -14.42 -5.43
C VAL A 39 6.00 -15.58 -4.45
N ALA A 40 5.99 -15.31 -3.14
CA ALA A 40 5.80 -16.34 -2.11
C ALA A 40 4.43 -17.01 -2.21
N SER A 41 3.39 -16.28 -2.62
CA SER A 41 2.05 -16.81 -2.86
C SER A 41 1.84 -17.42 -4.24
N ARG A 42 2.88 -17.45 -5.09
CA ARG A 42 2.82 -17.89 -6.50
C ARG A 42 1.78 -17.12 -7.31
N PHE A 43 1.54 -15.86 -6.95
CA PHE A 43 0.56 -14.96 -7.59
C PHE A 43 -0.89 -15.48 -7.52
N GLU A 44 -1.18 -16.39 -6.58
CA GLU A 44 -2.55 -16.83 -6.30
C GLU A 44 -3.34 -15.73 -5.59
N ASN A 45 -4.63 -15.94 -5.33
CA ASN A 45 -5.40 -15.02 -4.51
C ASN A 45 -5.51 -15.57 -3.08
N SER A 46 -5.39 -14.70 -2.08
CA SER A 46 -5.72 -15.13 -0.72
C SER A 46 -7.21 -15.45 -0.60
N PRO A 47 -7.62 -16.41 0.26
CA PRO A 47 -9.03 -16.75 0.46
C PRO A 47 -9.89 -15.56 0.92
N ASN A 48 -9.25 -14.61 1.59
CA ASN A 48 -9.87 -13.39 2.09
C ASN A 48 -9.33 -12.18 1.33
N ASN A 49 -10.17 -11.15 1.18
CA ASN A 49 -9.75 -9.86 0.63
C ASN A 49 -9.25 -8.94 1.74
N LEU A 50 -8.49 -7.91 1.36
CA LEU A 50 -8.18 -6.80 2.26
C LEU A 50 -9.50 -6.10 2.67
N PRO A 51 -9.71 -5.78 3.95
CA PRO A 51 -10.90 -5.07 4.40
C PRO A 51 -11.17 -3.80 3.60
N SER A 52 -12.44 -3.56 3.29
CA SER A 52 -12.90 -2.39 2.51
C SER A 52 -13.42 -1.24 3.37
N LYS A 53 -13.63 -1.48 4.67
CA LYS A 53 -14.11 -0.45 5.60
C LYS A 53 -13.15 0.75 5.59
N LEU A 54 -13.69 1.97 5.50
CA LEU A 54 -12.94 3.24 5.45
C LEU A 54 -12.00 3.43 4.25
N ARG A 55 -11.93 2.49 3.30
CA ARG A 55 -11.07 2.60 2.12
C ARG A 55 -11.32 3.92 1.37
N PRO A 56 -10.27 4.64 0.94
CA PRO A 56 -10.44 5.85 0.14
C PRO A 56 -11.28 5.58 -1.12
N LYS A 57 -12.19 6.51 -1.42
CA LYS A 57 -13.18 6.33 -2.50
C LYS A 57 -12.53 6.09 -3.86
N GLN A 58 -11.41 6.74 -4.13
CA GLN A 58 -10.62 6.60 -5.36
C GLN A 58 -10.15 5.16 -5.55
N VAL A 59 -9.71 4.50 -4.48
CA VAL A 59 -9.27 3.10 -4.53
C VAL A 59 -10.47 2.17 -4.75
N GLY A 60 -11.61 2.47 -4.11
CA GLY A 60 -12.87 1.75 -4.34
C GLY A 60 -13.35 1.85 -5.79
N ALA A 61 -13.33 3.06 -6.36
CA ALA A 61 -13.65 3.31 -7.76
C ALA A 61 -12.69 2.54 -8.68
N TRP A 62 -11.38 2.71 -8.51
CA TRP A 62 -10.39 1.98 -9.31
C TRP A 62 -10.62 0.46 -9.31
N ILE A 63 -10.93 -0.14 -8.16
CA ILE A 63 -11.29 -1.57 -8.07
C ILE A 63 -12.57 -1.89 -8.86
N ALA A 64 -13.61 -1.07 -8.73
CA ALA A 64 -14.87 -1.23 -9.47
C ALA A 64 -14.68 -1.11 -11.00
N HIS A 65 -13.69 -0.30 -11.43
CA HIS A 65 -13.27 -0.16 -12.82
C HIS A 65 -12.27 -1.25 -13.26
N ASN A 66 -12.29 -2.42 -12.62
CA ASN A 66 -11.41 -3.55 -12.91
C ASN A 66 -9.92 -3.20 -12.81
N ARG A 67 -9.55 -2.27 -11.91
CA ARG A 67 -8.17 -1.83 -11.67
C ARG A 67 -7.50 -1.24 -12.92
N ARG A 68 -8.30 -0.67 -13.82
CA ARG A 68 -7.81 -0.02 -15.04
C ARG A 68 -7.57 1.46 -14.80
N GLY A 69 -6.50 1.97 -15.40
CA GLY A 69 -6.12 3.37 -15.27
C GLY A 69 -5.49 3.70 -13.92
N VAL A 70 -5.26 4.99 -13.74
CA VAL A 70 -4.61 5.58 -12.57
C VAL A 70 -5.50 6.69 -12.04
N GLU A 71 -5.76 6.69 -10.73
CA GLU A 71 -6.55 7.73 -10.07
C GLU A 71 -5.61 8.77 -9.47
N ILE A 72 -5.48 9.95 -10.08
CA ILE A 72 -4.64 11.01 -9.53
C ILE A 72 -5.39 11.72 -8.39
N VAL A 73 -4.80 11.74 -7.21
CA VAL A 73 -5.35 12.42 -6.04
C VAL A 73 -5.23 13.94 -6.20
N LYS A 74 -6.36 14.62 -6.44
CA LYS A 74 -6.41 16.08 -6.62
C LYS A 74 -6.39 16.86 -5.32
N GLN A 75 -6.83 16.26 -4.22
CA GLN A 75 -6.93 16.88 -2.89
C GLN A 75 -6.13 16.05 -1.87
N PRO A 76 -4.79 16.23 -1.81
CA PRO A 76 -3.92 15.37 -1.02
C PRO A 76 -4.22 15.41 0.48
N ALA A 77 -4.63 16.56 1.03
CA ALA A 77 -5.00 16.69 2.44
C ALA A 77 -6.19 15.79 2.82
N GLU A 78 -7.28 15.85 2.06
CA GLU A 78 -8.47 15.02 2.31
C GLU A 78 -8.18 13.54 2.10
N TYR A 79 -7.38 13.23 1.07
CA TYR A 79 -6.96 11.86 0.81
C TYR A 79 -6.10 11.32 1.94
N ALA A 80 -5.16 12.11 2.47
CA ALA A 80 -4.31 11.73 3.59
C ALA A 80 -5.14 11.34 4.81
N ALA A 81 -6.15 12.15 5.16
CA ALA A 81 -7.03 11.86 6.29
C ALA A 81 -7.86 10.56 6.10
N GLN A 82 -8.39 10.36 4.88
CA GLN A 82 -9.11 9.12 4.53
C GLN A 82 -8.19 7.91 4.55
N TRP A 83 -7.00 8.05 3.97
CA TRP A 83 -6.00 6.99 3.89
C TRP A 83 -5.51 6.60 5.28
N GLN A 84 -5.21 7.58 6.15
CA GLN A 84 -4.81 7.32 7.53
C GLN A 84 -5.90 6.60 8.31
N SER A 85 -7.17 7.02 8.18
CA SER A 85 -8.31 6.34 8.81
C SER A 85 -8.46 4.90 8.34
N TRP A 86 -8.24 4.65 7.06
CA TRP A 86 -8.24 3.30 6.49
C TRP A 86 -7.07 2.46 7.00
N TRP A 87 -5.86 3.01 6.94
CA TRP A 87 -4.64 2.36 7.39
C TRP A 87 -4.70 2.00 8.86
N ASP A 88 -5.22 2.89 9.70
CA ASP A 88 -5.48 2.63 11.13
C ASP A 88 -6.40 1.43 11.33
N SER A 89 -7.43 1.28 10.50
CA SER A 89 -8.37 0.16 10.59
C SER A 89 -7.79 -1.18 10.13
N LEU A 90 -6.70 -1.16 9.37
CA LEU A 90 -5.99 -2.35 8.91
C LEU A 90 -4.91 -2.80 9.89
N GLN A 91 -4.51 -1.95 10.84
CA GLN A 91 -3.40 -2.28 11.71
C GLN A 91 -3.75 -3.44 12.63
N PRO A 92 -2.82 -4.40 12.78
CA PRO A 92 -3.03 -5.50 13.71
C PRO A 92 -3.01 -4.98 15.15
N SER A 93 -3.74 -5.67 16.04
CA SER A 93 -3.99 -5.23 17.43
C SER A 93 -2.73 -5.06 18.28
N TRP A 94 -1.60 -5.65 17.87
CA TRP A 94 -0.34 -5.52 18.58
C TRP A 94 0.42 -4.23 18.26
N ARG A 95 0.03 -3.48 17.21
CA ARG A 95 0.63 -2.17 16.94
C ARG A 95 0.13 -1.16 17.96
N ILE A 96 1.03 -0.25 18.33
CA ILE A 96 0.76 0.81 19.29
C ILE A 96 1.17 2.13 18.65
N LYS A 97 0.38 3.17 18.88
CA LYS A 97 0.73 4.53 18.46
C LYS A 97 1.66 5.19 19.47
N ASP A 98 2.60 5.99 18.99
CA ASP A 98 3.42 6.85 19.82
C ASP A 98 2.61 8.03 20.38
N LYS A 99 3.27 8.89 21.15
CA LYS A 99 2.64 10.08 21.75
C LYS A 99 2.13 11.09 20.71
N GLY A 100 2.66 11.04 19.48
CA GLY A 100 2.24 11.88 18.37
C GLY A 100 1.06 11.30 17.58
N GLY A 101 0.56 10.12 17.95
CA GLY A 101 -0.53 9.45 17.24
C GLY A 101 -0.09 8.75 15.95
N ASN A 102 1.23 8.66 15.69
CA ASN A 102 1.79 7.89 14.60
C ASN A 102 2.02 6.46 15.07
N TRP A 103 1.98 5.49 14.16
CA TRP A 103 2.28 4.13 14.56
C TRP A 103 3.77 3.98 14.88
N ALA A 104 4.06 3.42 16.05
CA ALA A 104 5.43 3.30 16.52
C ALA A 104 6.19 2.23 15.72
N VAL A 105 7.36 2.60 15.23
CA VAL A 105 8.36 1.72 14.60
C VAL A 105 9.20 1.11 15.73
N THR A 106 8.67 0.08 16.39
CA THR A 106 9.38 -0.59 17.50
C THR A 106 10.25 -1.73 16.98
N ALA A 107 11.43 -1.94 17.58
CA ALA A 107 12.39 -2.90 17.06
C ALA A 107 11.88 -4.35 17.13
N SER A 108 11.93 -5.00 15.97
CA SER A 108 11.81 -6.45 15.72
C SER A 108 10.40 -7.04 15.74
N TYR A 109 9.77 -7.08 14.57
CA TYR A 109 8.96 -8.25 14.22
C TYR A 109 9.91 -9.39 13.83
N GLY A 110 9.78 -10.55 14.48
CA GLY A 110 10.59 -11.71 14.11
C GLY A 110 10.61 -12.91 15.07
N GLY A 111 10.19 -12.81 16.33
CA GLY A 111 10.38 -13.90 17.30
C GLY A 111 9.14 -14.52 17.95
N GLY A 112 7.97 -13.86 17.89
CA GLY A 112 6.87 -14.14 18.85
C GLY A 112 5.57 -14.69 18.27
N GLY A 113 5.51 -15.07 16.99
CA GLY A 113 4.26 -15.59 16.40
C GLY A 113 3.10 -14.60 16.37
N ARG A 114 3.38 -13.29 16.35
CA ARG A 114 2.34 -12.29 16.11
C ARG A 114 1.95 -12.36 14.63
N GLU A 115 0.67 -12.24 14.34
CA GLU A 115 0.15 -12.29 12.98
C GLU A 115 0.02 -10.88 12.39
N TRP A 116 0.33 -10.73 11.10
CA TRP A 116 0.10 -9.51 10.32
C TRP A 116 -1.40 -9.20 10.16
N GLY A 117 -2.27 -10.09 10.65
CA GLY A 117 -3.70 -9.88 10.74
C GLY A 117 -4.33 -9.59 9.37
N PRO A 118 -5.10 -8.51 9.24
CA PRO A 118 -5.74 -8.14 7.97
C PRO A 118 -4.76 -7.82 6.84
N LEU A 119 -3.50 -7.50 7.13
CA LEU A 119 -2.49 -7.13 6.12
C LEU A 119 -1.88 -8.35 5.43
N TYR A 120 -2.00 -9.55 6.01
CA TYR A 120 -1.52 -10.80 5.40
C TYR A 120 -2.46 -11.28 4.29
N ARG A 121 -2.56 -10.50 3.21
CA ARG A 121 -3.46 -10.74 2.08
C ARG A 121 -2.70 -10.45 0.79
N TRP A 122 -2.71 -11.41 -0.12
CA TRP A 122 -2.00 -11.36 -1.40
C TRP A 122 -2.98 -11.47 -2.57
N GLY A 123 -2.48 -11.33 -3.79
CA GLY A 123 -3.28 -11.31 -5.01
C GLY A 123 -3.95 -9.96 -5.26
N VAL A 124 -4.89 -9.94 -6.21
CA VAL A 124 -5.46 -8.70 -6.77
C VAL A 124 -6.29 -7.87 -5.78
N ASN A 125 -6.66 -8.46 -4.64
CA ASN A 125 -7.43 -7.83 -3.56
C ASN A 125 -6.63 -7.70 -2.25
N GLY A 126 -5.35 -8.07 -2.27
CA GLY A 126 -4.45 -8.00 -1.13
C GLY A 126 -3.68 -6.68 -1.10
N ALA A 127 -2.39 -6.78 -0.79
CA ALA A 127 -1.49 -5.62 -0.66
C ALA A 127 -1.36 -4.78 -1.93
N LEU A 128 -1.67 -5.31 -3.13
CA LEU A 128 -1.79 -4.50 -4.35
C LEU A 128 -2.65 -3.25 -4.10
N THR A 129 -3.73 -3.39 -3.34
CA THR A 129 -4.64 -2.27 -3.01
C THR A 129 -3.94 -1.17 -2.22
N ILE A 130 -3.05 -1.54 -1.30
CA ILE A 130 -2.26 -0.61 -0.49
C ILE A 130 -1.21 0.09 -1.38
N VAL A 131 -0.47 -0.68 -2.17
CA VAL A 131 0.58 -0.13 -3.07
C VAL A 131 -0.02 0.83 -4.10
N ALA A 132 -1.19 0.49 -4.67
CA ALA A 132 -1.90 1.35 -5.61
C ALA A 132 -2.41 2.63 -4.95
N SER A 133 -2.93 2.55 -3.72
CA SER A 133 -3.39 3.74 -2.99
C SER A 133 -2.26 4.75 -2.73
N LEU A 134 -1.06 4.26 -2.38
CA LEU A 134 0.12 5.10 -2.20
C LEU A 134 0.62 5.69 -3.52
N TYR A 135 0.53 4.94 -4.62
CA TYR A 135 0.87 5.43 -5.96
C TYR A 135 -0.02 6.61 -6.37
N PHE A 136 -1.34 6.45 -6.25
CA PHE A 136 -2.34 7.46 -6.57
C PHE A 136 -2.13 8.76 -5.80
N TRP A 137 -1.80 8.63 -4.52
CA TRP A 137 -1.47 9.76 -3.67
C TRP A 137 -0.14 10.40 -4.07
N GLY A 138 0.90 9.59 -4.31
CA GLY A 138 2.22 10.08 -4.69
C GLY A 138 2.20 10.90 -5.98
N LEU A 139 1.43 10.45 -6.98
CA LEU A 139 1.23 11.23 -8.21
C LEU A 139 0.55 12.58 -7.97
N GLY A 140 -0.37 12.66 -7.01
CA GLY A 140 -1.01 13.91 -6.61
C GLY A 140 -0.10 14.86 -5.82
N VAL A 141 0.86 14.29 -5.09
CA VAL A 141 1.84 15.01 -4.27
C VAL A 141 3.01 15.55 -5.08
N VAL A 142 3.40 14.90 -6.18
CA VAL A 142 4.46 15.41 -7.09
C VAL A 142 4.15 16.83 -7.58
N SER A 143 2.86 17.18 -7.75
CA SER A 143 2.42 18.53 -8.12
C SER A 143 2.10 19.45 -6.93
N GLN A 144 2.13 18.94 -5.69
CA GLN A 144 1.77 19.65 -4.45
C GLN A 144 2.73 19.25 -3.33
N GLN A 145 3.98 19.70 -3.45
CA GLN A 145 5.11 19.24 -2.61
C GLN A 145 4.93 19.52 -1.12
N GLU A 146 4.06 20.46 -0.72
CA GLU A 146 3.72 20.71 0.68
C GLU A 146 3.14 19.48 1.39
N PHE A 147 2.56 18.53 0.64
CA PHE A 147 2.02 17.27 1.18
C PHE A 147 3.01 16.10 1.12
N LEU A 148 4.21 16.31 0.58
CA LEU A 148 5.25 15.28 0.47
C LEU A 148 5.61 14.65 1.82
N PRO A 149 5.81 15.40 2.92
CA PRO A 149 6.17 14.79 4.21
C PRO A 149 5.11 13.83 4.75
N VAL A 150 3.83 14.13 4.53
CA VAL A 150 2.71 13.30 5.01
C VAL A 150 2.61 12.01 4.20
N TRP A 151 2.81 12.10 2.88
CA TRP A 151 2.87 10.92 2.01
C TRP A 151 4.10 10.06 2.30
N GLU A 152 5.29 10.66 2.48
CA GLU A 152 6.51 9.93 2.80
C GLU A 152 6.40 9.18 4.12
N SER A 153 5.82 9.81 5.15
CA SER A 153 5.55 9.16 6.44
C SER A 153 4.66 7.91 6.27
N ALA A 154 3.61 8.00 5.46
CA ALA A 154 2.75 6.86 5.15
C ALA A 154 3.50 5.74 4.41
N VAL A 155 4.33 6.09 3.42
CA VAL A 155 5.16 5.13 2.67
C VAL A 155 6.17 4.43 3.58
N GLN A 156 6.82 5.18 4.47
CA GLN A 156 7.77 4.62 5.43
C GLN A 156 7.09 3.65 6.40
N ASP A 157 5.89 3.99 6.88
CA ASP A 157 5.12 3.10 7.75
C ASP A 157 4.72 1.80 7.05
N VAL A 158 4.23 1.88 5.81
CA VAL A 158 3.93 0.68 5.00
C VAL A 158 5.19 -0.11 4.67
N CYS A 159 6.33 0.54 4.46
CA CYS A 159 7.60 -0.14 4.19
C CYS A 159 8.12 -0.90 5.42
N TRP A 160 7.83 -0.39 6.62
CA TRP A 160 8.19 -1.05 7.87
C TRP A 160 7.30 -2.25 8.18
N MET A 161 6.01 -2.14 7.83
CA MET A 161 5.03 -3.23 8.00
C MET A 161 5.38 -4.42 7.12
#